data_AF-A0A947TEM5-F1
#
_entry.id   AF-A0A947TEM5-F1
#
_cell.length_a   1.000
_cell.length_b   1.000
_cell.length_c   1.000
_cell.angle_alpha   90.00
_cell.angle_beta   90.00
_cell.angle_gamma   90.00
#
_symmetry.space_group_name_H-M   'P 1'
#
loop_
_entity.id
_entity.type
_entity.pdbx_description
1 polymer ?
#
loop_
_entity_poly.entity_id
_entity_poly.type
_entity_poly.pdbx_seq_one_letter_code
_entity_poly.pdbx_strand_id
1 'polypeptide(L)' 'AALIAREAGAATTDAFGRKLDYNKRDPRAFGVIASAPGIHGAAVERLAGRAATIGRKNA' A
#
# COMPACT_ATOMS: atom_id res chain seq x y z
N ALA A 1 -7.88 -9.60 1.85
CA ALA A 1 -8.34 -8.23 2.19
C ALA A 1 -8.30 -7.28 0.99
N ALA A 2 -7.16 -7.05 0.33
CA ALA A 2 -7.06 -6.05 -0.75
C ALA A 2 -8.02 -6.29 -1.94
N LEU A 3 -8.24 -7.54 -2.36
CA LEU A 3 -9.22 -7.85 -3.42
C LEU A 3 -10.65 -7.49 -2.98
N ILE A 4 -11.08 -7.95 -1.80
CA ILE A 4 -12.41 -7.61 -1.24
C ILE A 4 -12.57 -6.09 -1.10
N ALA A 5 -11.55 -5.38 -0.62
CA ALA A 5 -11.60 -3.93 -0.47
C ALA A 5 -11.78 -3.22 -1.82
N ARG A 6 -11.12 -3.70 -2.88
CA ARG A 6 -11.32 -3.19 -4.24
C ARG A 6 -12.72 -3.48 -4.77
N GLU A 7 -13.25 -4.68 -4.56
CA GLU A 7 -14.64 -5.01 -4.92
C GLU A 7 -15.65 -4.14 -4.16
N ALA A 8 -15.33 -3.75 -2.93
CA ALA A 8 -16.13 -2.81 -2.15
C ALA A 8 -15.92 -1.32 -2.53
N GLY A 9 -15.12 -1.03 -3.57
CA GLY A 9 -14.90 0.33 -4.09
C GLY A 9 -13.71 1.09 -3.50
N ALA A 10 -12.87 0.46 -2.68
CA ALA A 10 -11.66 1.08 -2.14
C ALA A 10 -10.51 1.10 -3.16
N ALA A 11 -9.66 2.12 -3.07
CA ALA A 11 -8.34 2.11 -3.70
C ALA A 11 -7.35 1.36 -2.80
N THR A 12 -6.54 0.46 -3.37
CA THR A 12 -5.55 -0.33 -2.63
C THR A 12 -4.20 -0.36 -3.33
N THR A 13 -3.14 -0.04 -2.61
CA THR A 13 -1.74 -0.04 -3.09
C THR A 13 -0.80 -0.55 -2.02
N ASP A 14 0.47 -0.76 -2.37
CA ASP A 14 1.53 -0.88 -1.38
C ASP A 14 1.73 0.45 -0.62
N ALA A 15 2.55 0.45 0.42
CA ALA A 15 2.82 1.64 1.23
C ALA A 15 3.47 2.81 0.47
N PHE A 16 3.89 2.60 -0.78
CA PHE A 16 4.51 3.59 -1.66
C PHE A 16 3.59 3.99 -2.82
N GLY A 17 2.33 3.56 -2.82
CA GLY A 17 1.36 3.88 -3.87
C GLY A 17 1.46 3.02 -5.13
N ARG A 18 2.25 1.95 -5.13
CA ARG A 18 2.39 1.03 -6.26
C ARG A 18 1.32 -0.06 -6.21
N LYS A 19 1.05 -0.68 -7.36
CA LYS A 19 0.13 -1.83 -7.43
C LYS A 19 0.63 -2.96 -6.52
N LEU A 20 -0.31 -3.69 -5.91
CA LEU A 20 0.02 -4.90 -5.16
C LEU A 20 0.33 -6.06 -6.12
N ASP A 21 1.52 -6.63 -5.96
CA ASP A 21 1.93 -7.87 -6.62
C ASP A 21 1.65 -9.07 -5.72
N TYR A 22 1.02 -10.09 -6.30
CA TYR A 22 0.66 -11.33 -5.64
C TYR A 22 1.57 -12.47 -6.10
N ASN A 23 1.60 -13.55 -5.32
CA ASN A 23 2.36 -14.77 -5.65
C ASN A 23 3.86 -14.51 -5.93
N LYS A 24 4.43 -13.53 -5.23
CA LYS A 24 5.87 -13.24 -5.28
C LYS A 24 6.66 -14.38 -4.67
N ARG A 25 7.89 -14.58 -5.15
CA ARG A 25 8.85 -15.54 -4.55
C ARG A 25 9.07 -15.27 -3.05
N ASP A 26 9.22 -14.00 -2.68
CA ASP A 26 9.10 -13.56 -1.28
C ASP A 26 7.72 -12.93 -1.07
N PRO A 27 6.82 -13.57 -0.29
CA PRO A 27 5.43 -13.16 -0.17
C PRO A 27 5.23 -11.92 0.71
N ARG A 28 6.28 -11.39 1.35
CA ARG A 28 6.15 -10.27 2.28
C ARG A 28 5.92 -8.95 1.54
N ALA A 29 5.00 -8.14 2.03
CA ALA A 29 4.87 -6.73 1.65
C ALA A 29 5.27 -5.87 2.84
N PHE A 30 6.01 -4.78 2.60
CA PHE A 30 6.37 -3.83 3.66
C PHE A 30 5.13 -3.21 4.32
N GLY A 31 4.11 -2.90 3.52
CA GLY A 31 2.84 -2.38 4.00
C GLY A 31 1.83 -2.23 2.87
N VAL A 32 0.58 -2.02 3.25
CA VAL A 32 -0.57 -1.87 2.34
C VAL A 32 -1.37 -0.64 2.77
N ILE A 33 -1.87 0.12 1.80
CA ILE A 33 -2.82 1.20 2.02
C ILE A 33 -4.14 0.81 1.37
N ALA A 34 -5.24 0.89 2.12
CA ALA A 34 -6.60 0.78 1.62
C ALA A 34 -7.41 2.00 2.09
N SER A 35 -8.05 2.72 1.16
CA SER A 35 -8.79 3.95 1.48
C SER A 35 -9.89 4.23 0.47
N ALA A 36 -10.75 5.21 0.77
CA ALA A 36 -11.63 5.79 -0.23
C ALA A 36 -10.80 6.36 -1.41
N PRO A 37 -11.24 6.22 -2.67
CA PRO A 37 -10.48 6.66 -3.84
C PRO A 37 -10.12 8.15 -3.81
N GLY A 38 -11.05 9.02 -3.38
CA GLY A 38 -10.86 10.47 -3.36
C GLY A 38 -9.75 10.98 -2.43
N ILE A 39 -9.26 10.15 -1.50
CA ILE A 39 -8.19 10.52 -0.57
C ILE A 39 -6.93 9.67 -0.71
N HIS A 40 -6.90 8.71 -1.64
CA HIS A 40 -5.83 7.71 -1.70
C HIS A 40 -4.45 8.33 -1.97
N GLY A 41 -4.37 9.27 -2.90
CA GLY A 41 -3.13 9.99 -3.19
C GLY A 41 -2.60 10.76 -1.96
N ALA A 42 -3.48 11.48 -1.26
CA ALA A 42 -3.12 12.21 -0.05
C ALA A 42 -2.67 11.26 1.08
N ALA A 43 -3.28 10.08 1.20
CA ALA A 43 -2.87 9.06 2.16
C ALA A 43 -1.47 8.53 1.86
N VAL A 44 -1.15 8.24 0.59
CA VAL A 44 0.19 7.84 0.15
C VAL A 44 1.21 8.93 0.46
N GLU A 45 0.95 10.17 0.06
CA GLU A 45 1.85 11.31 0.30
C GLU A 45 2.15 11.51 1.78
N ARG A 46 1.11 11.48 2.63
CA ARG A 46 1.25 11.61 4.08
C ARG A 46 2.11 10.52 4.71
N LEU A 47 2.12 9.32 4.13
CA LEU A 47 2.84 8.16 4.68
C LEU A 47 4.21 7.94 4.03
N ALA A 48 4.48 8.51 2.85
CA ALA A 48 5.68 8.27 2.06
C ALA A 48 6.99 8.46 2.84
N GLY A 49 7.13 9.57 3.58
CA GLY A 49 8.33 9.83 4.37
C GLY A 49 8.56 8.81 5.51
N ARG A 50 7.49 8.36 6.16
CA ARG A 50 7.55 7.32 7.19
C ARG A 50 7.87 5.96 6.59
N ALA A 51 7.22 5.63 5.48
CA ALA A 51 7.46 4.39 4.74
C ALA A 51 8.92 4.28 4.29
N ALA A 52 9.50 5.36 3.75
CA ALA A 52 10.89 5.39 3.34
C ALA A 52 11.89 5.27 4.51
N THR A 53 11.51 5.72 5.70
CA THR A 53 12.36 5.65 6.91
C THR A 53 12.33 4.24 7.52
N ILE A 54 11.14 3.65 7.64
CA ILE A 54 10.96 2.33 8.27
C ILE A 54 11.34 1.21 7.29
N GLY A 55 10.96 1.33 6.02
CA GLY A 55 11.26 0.33 4.99
C GLY A 55 12.76 0.11 4.79
N ARG A 56 13.58 1.14 5.02
CA ARG A 56 15.04 1.04 4.97
C ARG A 56 15.65 0.29 6.16
N LYS A 57 15.00 0.33 7.33
CA LYS A 57 15.43 -0.42 8.52
C LYS A 57 15.13 -1.91 8.43
N ASN A 58 14.21 -2.29 7.53
CA ASN A 58 13.71 -3.65 7.35
C ASN A 58 14.23 -4.32 6.07
N ALA A 59 15.12 -3.66 5.33
CA ALA A 59 15.82 -4.19 4.16
C ALA A 59 17.15 -4.81 4.59
#